data_AF-A0A8S0Q381-F1
#
_entry.id   AF-A0A8S0Q381-F1
#
_cell.length_a   1.000
_cell.length_b   1.000
_cell.length_c   1.000
_cell.angle_alpha   90.00
_cell.angle_beta   90.00
_cell.angle_gamma   90.00
#
_symmetry.space_group_name_H-M   'P 1'
#
loop_
_entity.id
_entity.type
_entity.pdbx_description
1 polymer ?
#
loop_
_entity_poly.entity_id
_entity_poly.type
_entity_poly.pdbx_seq_one_letter_code
_entity_poly.pdbx_strand_id
1 'polypeptide(L)' 'MPLVPPEVKAQAEMSKESALVIDVTQFGYFKVLGKGVLLPSHRVVVKARLVSKITEKKIKEAGGAIVLTA' A
#
# COMPACT_ATOMS: atom_id res chain seq x y z
N MET A 1 -4.68 22.60 -3.52
CA MET A 1 -4.05 21.90 -4.67
C MET A 1 -3.92 20.42 -4.32
N PRO A 2 -4.69 19.53 -4.97
CA PRO A 2 -4.58 18.09 -4.72
C PRO A 2 -3.27 17.54 -5.31
N LEU A 3 -2.48 16.84 -4.48
CA LEU A 3 -1.13 16.32 -4.76
C LEU A 3 -1.08 15.13 -5.74
N VAL A 4 -2.13 14.89 -6.52
CA VAL A 4 -2.21 13.69 -7.38
C VAL A 4 -2.74 14.06 -8.77
N PRO A 5 -1.93 13.90 -9.84
CA PRO A 5 -2.33 14.11 -11.22
C PRO A 5 -3.51 13.21 -11.61
N PRO A 6 -4.44 13.69 -12.45
CA PRO A 6 -5.60 12.92 -12.92
C PRO A 6 -5.22 11.67 -13.72
N GLU A 7 -4.03 11.63 -14.32
CA GLU A 7 -3.52 10.47 -15.06
C GLU A 7 -3.25 9.26 -14.15
N VAL A 8 -2.80 9.48 -12.91
CA VAL A 8 -2.61 8.42 -11.91
C VAL A 8 -3.96 7.84 -11.46
N LYS A 9 -5.02 8.66 -11.47
CA LYS A 9 -6.38 8.20 -11.17
C LYS A 9 -6.96 7.36 -12.31
N ALA A 10 -6.68 7.72 -13.57
CA ALA A 10 -7.14 6.97 -14.73
C ALA A 10 -6.45 5.61 -14.89
N GLN A 11 -5.15 5.51 -14.56
CA GLN A 11 -4.46 4.21 -14.50
C GLN A 11 -4.98 3.30 -13.38
N ALA A 12 -5.51 3.87 -12.29
CA ALA A 12 -6.09 3.10 -11.19
C ALA A 12 -7.46 2.50 -11.54
N GLU A 13 -8.25 3.15 -12.40
CA GLU A 13 -9.56 2.60 -12.84
C GLU A 13 -9.44 1.46 -13.85
N MET A 14 -8.33 1.37 -14.59
CA MET A 14 -8.15 0.38 -15.66
C MET A 14 -7.65 -1.00 -15.17
N SER A 15 -7.32 -1.14 -13.88
CA SER A 15 -6.77 -2.37 -13.32
C SER A 15 -7.45 -2.77 -12.01
N LYS A 16 -8.68 -3.30 -12.12
CA LYS A 16 -9.33 -4.05 -11.02
C LYS A 16 -8.53 -5.27 -10.54
N GLU A 17 -7.47 -5.64 -11.24
CA GLU A 17 -6.66 -6.84 -10.98
C GLU A 17 -5.21 -6.55 -10.54
N SER A 18 -4.68 -5.34 -10.79
CA SER A 18 -3.29 -5.02 -10.48
C SER A 18 -3.16 -4.47 -9.07
N ALA A 19 -2.70 -5.31 -8.14
CA ALA A 19 -2.43 -4.88 -6.78
C ALA A 19 -1.35 -3.78 -6.78
N LEU A 20 -1.62 -2.68 -6.08
CA LEU A 20 -0.69 -1.55 -5.94
C LEU A 20 0.49 -1.96 -5.06
N VAL A 21 1.67 -2.11 -5.66
CA VAL A 21 2.88 -2.45 -4.92
C VAL A 21 3.54 -1.17 -4.41
N ILE A 22 3.57 -1.01 -3.09
CA ILE A 22 4.24 0.09 -2.41
C ILE A 22 5.54 -0.43 -1.82
N ASP A 23 6.67 0.01 -2.38
CA ASP A 23 7.97 -0.25 -1.81
C ASP A 23 8.39 0.91 -0.91
N VAL A 24 8.38 0.69 0.40
CA VAL A 24 8.73 1.77 1.35
C VAL A 24 10.25 1.90 1.56
N THR A 25 11.04 0.91 1.10
CA THR A 25 12.50 0.95 1.24
C THR A 25 13.13 1.94 0.28
N GLN A 26 12.55 2.12 -0.90
CA GLN A 26 12.93 3.17 -1.86
C GLN A 26 12.79 4.58 -1.27
N PHE A 27 11.86 4.77 -0.35
CA PHE A 27 11.64 6.05 0.33
C PHE A 27 12.44 6.16 1.65
N GLY A 28 13.30 5.20 1.97
CA GLY A 28 14.10 5.19 3.20
C GLY A 28 13.31 4.83 4.46
N TYR A 29 12.08 4.31 4.34
CA TYR A 29 11.30 3.86 5.47
C TYR A 29 11.55 2.38 5.75
N PHE A 30 11.90 2.08 7.00
CA PHE A 30 12.15 0.72 7.44
C PHE A 30 10.97 0.07 8.14
N LYS A 31 10.07 0.87 8.72
CA LYS A 31 8.97 0.40 9.57
C LYS A 31 7.63 0.97 9.12
N VAL A 32 6.66 0.10 8.84
CA VAL A 32 5.29 0.48 8.51
C VAL A 32 4.39 0.37 9.74
N LEU A 33 3.74 1.48 10.08
CA LEU A 33 2.81 1.59 11.21
C LEU A 33 1.37 1.71 10.72
N GLY A 34 0.42 1.10 11.44
CA GLY A 34 -0.99 1.02 11.05
C GLY A 34 -1.82 2.27 11.37
N LYS A 35 -1.20 3.45 11.44
CA LYS A 35 -1.92 4.72 11.63
C LYS A 35 -2.48 5.19 10.29
N GLY A 36 -3.79 5.36 10.21
CA GLY A 36 -4.51 5.76 8.99
C GLY A 36 -5.47 4.69 8.46
N VAL A 37 -6.23 5.09 7.44
CA VAL A 37 -7.19 4.27 6.70
C VAL A 37 -6.56 3.94 5.35
N LEU A 38 -6.45 2.65 5.02
CA LEU A 38 -6.07 2.23 3.67
C LEU A 38 -7.25 2.50 2.72
N LEU A 39 -6.98 2.97 1.51
CA LEU A 39 -8.04 3.24 0.54
C LEU A 39 -8.78 1.94 0.22
N PRO A 40 -10.09 1.85 0.51
CA PRO A 40 -10.86 0.60 0.42
C PRO A 40 -11.05 0.09 -1.02
N SER A 41 -10.75 0.90 -2.03
CA SER A 41 -10.94 0.51 -3.44
C SER A 41 -9.79 -0.30 -4.04
N HIS A 42 -8.62 -0.37 -3.42
CA HIS A 42 -7.44 -0.99 -4.04
C HIS A 42 -6.76 -2.02 -3.14
N ARG A 43 -6.45 -3.20 -3.70
CA ARG A 43 -5.58 -4.19 -3.05
C ARG A 43 -4.16 -3.66 -3.04
N VAL A 44 -3.55 -3.55 -1.87
CA VAL A 44 -2.20 -2.99 -1.70
C VAL A 44 -1.23 -4.08 -1.28
N VAL A 45 -0.08 -4.18 -1.96
CA VAL A 45 1.05 -5.00 -1.54
C VAL A 45 2.13 -4.08 -0.98
N VAL A 46 2.48 -4.23 0.30
CA VAL A 46 3.50 -3.39 0.94
C VAL A 46 4.79 -4.16 1.13
N LYS A 47 5.89 -3.65 0.58
CA LYS A 47 7.25 -4.17 0.78
C LYS A 47 7.97 -3.35 1.84
N ALA A 48 8.33 -3.95 2.96
CA ALA A 48 8.97 -3.28 4.10
C ALA A 48 9.87 -4.24 4.90
N ARG A 49 10.82 -3.71 5.67
CA ARG A 49 11.66 -4.53 6.57
C ARG A 49 10.94 -4.89 7.86
N LEU A 50 10.21 -3.94 8.44
CA LEU A 50 9.46 -4.12 9.69
C LEU A 50 8.01 -3.70 9.50
N VAL A 51 7.08 -4.56 9.93
CA VAL A 51 5.65 -4.27 9.90
C VAL A 51 5.04 -4.56 11.26
N SER A 52 4.09 -3.72 11.68
CA SER A 52 3.36 -3.92 12.93
C SER A 52 2.17 -4.86 12.73
N LYS A 53 1.84 -5.66 13.75
CA LYS A 53 0.70 -6.60 13.72
C LYS A 53 -0.64 -5.94 13.36
N ILE A 54 -0.82 -4.67 13.76
CA ILE A 54 -2.03 -3.88 13.44
C ILE A 54 -2.08 -3.58 11.94
N THR A 55 -0.94 -3.26 11.34
CA THR A 55 -0.81 -3.01 9.90
C THR A 55 -1.09 -4.29 9.12
N GLU A 56 -0.57 -5.43 9.57
CA GLU A 56 -0.86 -6.74 8.97
C GLU A 56 -2.35 -7.04 8.91
N LYS A 57 -3.05 -6.88 10.03
CA LYS A 57 -4.50 -7.08 10.06
C LYS A 57 -5.23 -6.17 9.06
N LYS A 58 -4.91 -4.88 9.07
CA LYS A 58 -5.53 -3.90 8.15
C LYS A 58 -5.27 -4.20 6.67
N ILE A 59 -4.03 -4.55 6.30
CA ILE A 59 -3.69 -4.86 4.90
C ILE A 59 -4.40 -6.14 4.46
N LYS A 60 -4.46 -7.16 5.34
CA LYS A 60 -5.17 -8.41 5.05
C LYS A 60 -6.68 -8.21 4.94
N GLU A 61 -7.28 -7.39 5.79
CA GLU A 61 -8.71 -6.99 5.70
C GLU A 61 -9.01 -6.21 4.41
N ALA A 62 -8.07 -5.38 3.94
CA ALA A 62 -8.17 -4.68 2.67
C ALA A 62 -7.90 -5.58 1.43
N GLY A 63 -7.68 -6.89 1.62
CA GLY A 63 -7.37 -7.82 0.53
C GLY A 63 -5.98 -7.63 -0.08
N GLY A 64 -5.06 -7.01 0.66
CA GLY A 64 -3.67 -6.78 0.29
C GLY A 64 -2.71 -7.84 0.87
N ALA A 65 -1.42 -7.66 0.59
CA ALA A 65 -0.35 -8.54 1.07
C ALA A 65 0.84 -7.75 1.62
N ILE A 66 1.65 -8.39 2.47
CA ILE A 66 2.87 -7.81 3.00
C ILE A 66 4.04 -8.68 2.58
N VAL A 67 5.06 -8.04 2.05
CA VAL A 67 6.31 -8.67 1.65
C VAL A 67 7.40 -8.12 2.54
N LEU A 68 7.99 -9.00 3.35
CA LEU A 68 9.14 -8.64 4.16
C LEU A 68 10.38 -8.63 3.25
N THR A 69 11.05 -7.49 3.17
CA THR A 69 12.34 -7.37 2.47
C THR A 69 13.47 -7.29 3.49
N ALA A 70 14.62 -7.89 3.17
CA ALA A 70 15.79 -7.95 4.05
C ALA A 70 16.55 -6.64 4.09
#